data_AF-A0A966QNP4-F1
#
_entry.id   AF-A0A966QNP4-F1
#
_cell.length_a   1.000
_cell.length_b   1.000
_cell.length_c   1.000
_cell.angle_alpha   90.00
_cell.angle_beta   90.00
_cell.angle_gamma   90.00
#
_symmetry.space_group_name_H-M   'P 1'
#
loop_
_entity.id
_entity.type
_entity.pdbx_description
1 polymer ?
#
loop_
_entity_poly.entity_id
_entity_poly.type
_entity_poly.pdbx_seq_one_letter_code
_entity_poly.pdbx_strand_id
1 'polypeptide(L)'
;MTALLLWLLLGLGWGLLLWPYQALSELGFQLQLRLWLQPQVHGAAGAVLVFVASALLIILAWGPLAAGRGGGVAPLLALDRAPQPLSAEAEARWLQQLSLSSQLQRLPLMLLTHLGGLTVGVESPSVALGASVLLAIRRRWPGCRLLA
;
A
#
# COMPACT_ATOMS: atom_id res chain seq x y z
N MET A 1 5.77 16.19 29.43
CA MET A 1 4.36 16.08 29.00
C MET A 1 4.15 16.47 27.54
N THR A 2 4.68 17.59 27.07
CA THR A 2 4.60 18.04 25.66
C THR A 2 5.15 17.02 24.66
N ALA A 3 6.31 16.42 24.93
CA ALA A 3 6.89 15.38 24.08
C ALA A 3 6.00 14.13 23.96
N LEU A 4 5.41 13.68 25.07
CA LEU A 4 4.49 12.53 25.10
C LEU A 4 3.24 12.80 24.25
N LEU A 5 2.63 13.99 24.40
CA LEU A 5 1.48 14.41 23.61
C LEU A 5 1.80 14.45 22.12
N LEU A 6 3.00 14.93 21.76
CA LEU A 6 3.45 14.98 20.37
C LEU A 6 3.61 13.57 19.77
N TRP A 7 4.20 12.63 20.52
CA TRP A 7 4.30 11.23 20.12
C TRP A 7 2.93 10.55 19.98
N LEU A 8 1.99 10.84 20.90
CA LEU A 8 0.63 10.31 20.84
C LEU A 8 -0.13 10.84 19.61
N LEU A 9 -0.02 12.13 19.30
CA LEU A 9 -0.64 12.73 18.13
C LEU A 9 -0.05 12.17 16.82
N LEU A 10 1.27 11.94 16.77
CA LEU A 10 1.92 11.27 15.65
C LEU A 10 1.43 9.83 15.49
N GLY A 11 1.35 9.07 16.59
CA GLY A 11 0.84 7.70 16.59
C GLY A 11 -0.63 7.63 16.14
N LEU A 12 -1.46 8.55 16.62
CA LEU A 12 -2.87 8.67 16.19
C LEU A 12 -2.98 9.01 14.71
N GLY A 13 -2.21 10.01 14.25
CA GLY A 13 -2.18 10.40 12.84
C GLY A 13 -1.76 9.23 11.95
N TRP A 14 -0.80 8.43 12.39
CA TRP A 14 -0.38 7.22 11.70
C TRP A 14 -1.46 6.13 11.67
N GLY A 15 -2.11 5.89 12.81
CA GLY A 15 -3.21 4.93 12.90
C GLY A 15 -4.35 5.27 11.94
N LEU A 16 -4.71 6.55 11.84
CA LEU A 16 -5.72 7.04 10.90
C LEU A 16 -5.29 6.87 9.44
N LEU A 17 -4.00 7.10 9.15
CA LEU A 17 -3.43 6.94 7.82
C LEU A 17 -3.43 5.47 7.36
N LEU A 18 -3.19 4.54 8.29
CA LEU A 18 -3.17 3.09 8.02
C LEU A 18 -4.56 2.45 8.01
N TRP A 19 -5.55 3.11 8.60
CA TRP A 19 -6.92 2.60 8.68
C TRP A 19 -7.47 2.07 7.35
N PRO A 20 -7.31 2.75 6.19
CA PRO A 20 -7.86 2.27 4.93
C PRO A 20 -7.27 0.91 4.52
N TYR A 21 -5.98 0.69 4.79
CA TYR A 21 -5.31 -0.58 4.48
C TYR A 21 -5.84 -1.70 5.39
N GLN A 22 -6.00 -1.43 6.69
CA GLN A 22 -6.54 -2.40 7.64
C GLN A 22 -8.01 -2.73 7.32
N ALA A 23 -8.83 -1.73 7.04
CA ALA A 23 -10.23 -1.92 6.68
C ALA A 23 -10.41 -2.72 5.40
N LEU A 24 -9.57 -2.48 4.38
CA LEU A 24 -9.58 -3.26 3.14
C LEU A 24 -9.14 -4.71 3.37
N SER A 25 -8.14 -4.92 4.23
CA SER A 25 -7.67 -6.26 4.57
C SER A 25 -8.74 -7.05 5.33
N GLU A 26 -9.37 -6.44 6.34
CA GLU A 26 -10.47 -7.02 7.10
C GLU A 26 -11.67 -7.34 6.21
N LEU A 27 -12.08 -6.39 5.34
CA LEU A 27 -13.15 -6.61 4.37
C LEU A 27 -12.82 -7.78 3.44
N GLY A 28 -11.57 -7.85 2.97
CA GLY A 28 -11.07 -8.97 2.18
C GLY A 28 -11.23 -10.31 2.88
N PHE A 29 -10.79 -10.38 4.14
CA PHE A 29 -10.89 -11.58 4.97
C PHE A 29 -12.35 -11.99 5.20
N GLN A 30 -13.22 -11.05 5.56
CA GLN A 30 -14.64 -11.31 5.79
C GLN A 30 -15.35 -11.83 4.53
N LEU A 31 -14.99 -11.30 3.36
CA LEU A 31 -15.51 -11.78 2.09
C LEU A 31 -15.01 -13.19 1.76
N GLN A 32 -13.73 -13.49 1.98
CA GLN A 32 -13.18 -14.84 1.82
C GLN A 32 -13.89 -15.83 2.76
N LEU A 33 -14.07 -15.45 4.02
CA LEU A 33 -14.77 -16.26 5.01
C LEU A 33 -16.19 -16.62 4.56
N ARG A 34 -16.97 -15.62 4.14
CA ARG A 34 -18.39 -15.79 3.75
C ARG A 34 -18.56 -16.51 2.42
N LEU A 35 -17.70 -16.24 1.45
CA LEU A 35 -17.87 -16.73 0.08
C LEU A 35 -17.19 -18.08 -0.18
N TRP A 36 -16.26 -18.51 0.68
CA TRP A 36 -15.47 -19.72 0.42
C TRP A 36 -15.44 -20.69 1.59
N LEU A 37 -15.25 -20.20 2.82
CA LEU A 37 -14.94 -21.05 3.97
C LEU A 37 -16.20 -21.52 4.71
N GLN A 38 -17.34 -20.84 4.54
CA GLN A 38 -18.59 -21.27 5.15
C GLN A 38 -19.23 -22.44 4.39
N PRO A 39 -19.70 -23.51 5.07
CA PRO A 39 -20.10 -24.78 4.45
C PRO A 39 -21.34 -24.74 3.53
N GLN A 40 -22.02 -23.61 3.36
CA GLN A 40 -23.20 -23.44 2.49
C GLN A 40 -22.87 -22.78 1.13
N VAL A 41 -21.71 -23.09 0.55
CA VAL A 41 -21.08 -22.27 -0.50
C VAL A 41 -21.88 -22.17 -1.80
N HIS A 42 -22.13 -20.94 -2.25
CA HIS A 42 -22.45 -20.59 -3.63
C HIS A 42 -21.21 -20.74 -4.53
N GLY A 43 -20.71 -21.97 -4.72
CA GLY A 43 -19.39 -22.23 -5.31
C GLY A 43 -19.17 -21.58 -6.68
N ALA A 44 -20.22 -21.49 -7.50
CA ALA A 44 -20.17 -20.80 -8.79
C ALA A 44 -19.98 -19.27 -8.66
N ALA A 45 -20.65 -18.63 -7.71
CA ALA A 45 -20.53 -17.19 -7.49
C ALA A 45 -19.14 -16.82 -6.95
N GLY A 46 -18.58 -17.64 -6.05
CA GLY A 46 -17.21 -17.50 -5.58
C GLY A 46 -16.20 -17.63 -6.72
N ALA A 47 -16.34 -18.65 -7.57
CA ALA A 47 -15.46 -18.85 -8.73
C ALA A 47 -15.52 -17.68 -9.74
N VAL A 48 -16.71 -17.15 -10.02
CA VAL A 48 -16.87 -15.97 -10.88
C VAL A 48 -16.22 -14.74 -10.25
N LEU A 49 -16.39 -14.51 -8.95
CA LEU A 49 -15.76 -13.39 -8.26
C LEU A 49 -14.23 -13.45 -8.35
N VAL A 50 -13.64 -14.62 -8.12
CA VAL A 50 -12.19 -14.85 -8.24
C VAL A 50 -11.70 -14.54 -9.63
N PHE A 51 -12.39 -15.07 -10.63
CA PHE A 51 -12.02 -14.89 -12.02
C PHE A 51 -12.07 -13.41 -12.41
N VAL A 52 -13.18 -12.73 -12.09
CA VAL A 52 -13.36 -11.30 -12.38
C VAL A 52 -12.34 -10.46 -11.62
N ALA A 53 -12.13 -10.72 -10.33
CA ALA A 53 -11.17 -9.98 -9.51
C ALA A 53 -9.74 -10.15 -10.04
N SER A 54 -9.36 -11.37 -10.42
CA SER A 54 -8.03 -11.67 -10.99
C SER A 54 -7.84 -11.02 -12.36
N ALA A 55 -8.85 -11.09 -13.23
CA ALA A 55 -8.83 -10.45 -14.55
C ALA A 55 -8.70 -8.92 -14.41
N LEU A 56 -9.51 -8.30 -13.54
CA LEU A 56 -9.42 -6.87 -13.26
C LEU A 56 -8.08 -6.50 -12.64
N LEU A 57 -7.54 -7.32 -11.73
CA LEU A 57 -6.23 -7.09 -11.14
C LEU A 57 -5.16 -7.02 -12.24
N ILE A 58 -5.15 -7.98 -13.17
CA ILE A 58 -4.20 -8.00 -14.29
C ILE A 58 -4.40 -6.77 -15.19
N ILE A 59 -5.63 -6.49 -15.61
CA ILE A 59 -5.93 -5.37 -16.51
C ILE A 59 -5.51 -4.04 -15.89
N LEU A 60 -5.86 -3.80 -14.62
CA LEU A 60 -5.55 -2.55 -13.95
C LEU A 60 -4.07 -2.43 -13.61
N ALA A 61 -3.45 -3.51 -13.15
CA ALA A 61 -2.03 -3.53 -12.80
C ALA A 61 -1.12 -3.37 -14.02
N TRP A 62 -1.49 -3.88 -15.21
CA TRP A 62 -0.71 -3.68 -16.44
C TRP A 62 -1.18 -2.49 -17.28
N GLY A 63 -2.27 -1.84 -16.91
CA GLY A 63 -2.79 -0.65 -17.58
C GLY A 63 -2.78 0.59 -16.68
N PRO A 64 -3.96 1.12 -16.30
CA PRO A 64 -4.08 2.45 -15.70
C PRO A 64 -3.47 2.59 -14.30
N LEU A 65 -3.31 1.49 -13.55
CA LEU A 65 -2.76 1.49 -12.19
C LEU A 65 -1.35 0.88 -12.15
N ALA A 66 -0.62 0.91 -13.27
CA ALA A 66 0.70 0.30 -13.37
C ALA A 66 1.73 0.88 -12.39
N ALA A 67 1.60 2.15 -12.00
CA ALA A 67 2.46 2.78 -10.99
C ALA A 67 2.15 2.32 -9.55
N GLY A 68 0.94 1.79 -9.32
CA GLY A 68 0.56 1.16 -8.04
C GLY A 68 1.14 -0.25 -7.86
N ARG A 69 1.60 -0.91 -8.94
CA ARG A 69 2.24 -2.23 -8.89
C ARG A 69 3.53 -2.20 -8.11
N GLY A 70 3.84 -3.33 -7.48
CA GLY A 70 5.16 -3.59 -6.89
C GLY A 70 5.56 -2.51 -5.90
N GLY A 71 5.27 -2.71 -4.63
CA GLY A 71 5.84 -1.83 -3.64
C GLY A 71 5.64 -2.26 -2.22
N GLY A 72 5.74 -1.27 -1.36
CA GLY A 72 6.11 -1.48 0.01
C GLY A 72 7.58 -1.14 0.18
N VAL A 73 8.36 -2.01 0.83
CA VAL A 73 9.73 -1.63 1.24
C VAL A 73 10.74 -1.65 0.08
N ALA A 74 10.44 -2.26 -1.07
CA ALA A 74 11.40 -2.41 -2.18
C ALA A 74 12.01 -1.08 -2.70
N PRO A 75 11.24 -0.04 -3.06
CA PRO A 75 11.81 1.26 -3.46
C PRO A 75 12.59 1.95 -2.32
N LEU A 76 12.22 1.71 -1.05
CA LEU A 76 13.00 2.21 0.09
C LEU A 76 14.34 1.53 0.20
N LEU A 77 14.35 0.19 0.15
CA LEU A 77 15.57 -0.60 0.17
C LEU A 77 16.46 -0.29 -1.05
N ALA A 78 15.86 -0.01 -2.20
CA ALA A 78 16.59 0.39 -3.39
C ALA A 78 17.27 1.75 -3.21
N LEU A 79 16.57 2.74 -2.65
CA LEU A 79 17.16 4.04 -2.31
C LEU A 79 18.25 3.94 -1.23
N ASP A 80 18.04 3.09 -0.22
CA ASP A 80 18.96 2.91 0.92
C ASP A 80 20.24 2.15 0.53
N ARG A 81 20.12 1.11 -0.30
CA ARG A 81 21.24 0.21 -0.66
C ARG A 81 21.92 0.56 -1.97
N ALA A 82 21.46 1.58 -2.69
CA ALA A 82 22.03 1.91 -3.97
C ALA A 82 23.48 2.40 -3.85
N PRO A 83 24.38 1.99 -4.76
CA PRO A 83 25.71 2.56 -4.87
C PRO A 83 25.61 4.06 -5.15
N GLN A 84 26.38 4.88 -4.42
CA GLN A 84 26.53 6.29 -4.76
C GLN A 84 27.70 6.50 -5.72
N PRO A 85 27.58 7.40 -6.72
CA PRO A 85 26.43 8.27 -6.98
C PRO A 85 25.26 7.54 -7.66
N LEU A 86 24.05 7.76 -7.16
CA LEU A 86 22.83 7.23 -7.75
C LEU A 86 22.48 8.03 -9.01
N SER A 87 22.02 7.35 -10.08
CA SER A 87 21.54 8.05 -11.25
C SER A 87 20.23 8.80 -10.95
N ALA A 88 20.12 10.04 -11.42
CA ALA A 88 18.94 10.87 -11.19
C ALA A 88 17.63 10.22 -11.69
N GLU A 89 17.72 9.42 -12.77
CA GLU A 89 16.59 8.67 -13.31
C GLU A 89 16.11 7.55 -12.37
N ALA A 90 17.05 6.80 -11.78
CA ALA A 90 16.71 5.73 -10.83
C ALA A 90 16.11 6.32 -9.55
N GLU A 91 16.70 7.41 -9.05
CA GLU A 91 16.18 8.15 -7.90
C GLU A 91 14.75 8.64 -8.13
N ALA A 92 14.51 9.34 -9.24
CA ALA A 92 13.21 9.87 -9.60
C ALA A 92 12.16 8.76 -9.69
N ARG A 93 12.51 7.61 -10.29
CA ARG A 93 11.63 6.45 -10.41
C ARG A 93 11.24 5.88 -9.04
N TRP A 94 12.20 5.66 -8.14
CA TRP A 94 11.89 5.10 -6.81
C TRP A 94 11.11 6.08 -5.94
N LEU A 95 11.44 7.38 -6.01
CA LEU A 95 10.66 8.42 -5.35
C LEU A 95 9.23 8.53 -5.91
N GLN A 96 9.03 8.30 -7.21
CA GLN A 96 7.70 8.25 -7.82
C GLN A 96 6.90 7.03 -7.32
N GLN A 97 7.54 5.87 -7.17
CA GLN A 97 6.90 4.68 -6.57
C GLN A 97 6.52 4.91 -5.09
N LEU A 98 7.25 5.77 -4.39
CA LEU A 98 6.95 6.22 -3.03
C LEU A 98 6.02 7.44 -2.98
N SER A 99 5.50 7.92 -4.10
CA SER A 99 4.55 9.04 -4.06
C SER A 99 3.19 8.61 -3.48
N LEU A 100 2.48 9.56 -2.86
CA LEU A 100 1.12 9.35 -2.36
C LEU A 100 0.16 8.93 -3.48
N SER A 101 0.31 9.47 -4.70
CA SER A 101 -0.47 9.07 -5.86
C SER A 101 -0.32 7.58 -6.18
N SER A 102 0.91 7.05 -6.12
CA SER A 102 1.16 5.62 -6.35
C SER A 102 0.58 4.76 -5.23
N GLN A 103 0.58 5.25 -3.98
CA GLN A 103 -0.08 4.54 -2.88
C GLN A 103 -1.61 4.51 -3.03
N LEU A 104 -2.23 5.61 -3.47
CA LEU A 104 -3.67 5.64 -3.73
C LEU A 104 -4.07 4.70 -4.87
N GLN A 105 -3.28 4.66 -5.95
CA GLN A 105 -3.49 3.70 -7.05
C GLN A 105 -3.33 2.24 -6.62
N ARG A 106 -2.69 1.97 -5.47
CA ARG A 106 -2.53 0.62 -4.91
C ARG A 106 -3.77 0.13 -4.17
N LEU A 107 -4.60 1.02 -3.60
CA LEU A 107 -5.77 0.60 -2.83
C LEU A 107 -6.74 -0.29 -3.63
N PRO A 108 -7.11 0.05 -4.89
CA PRO A 108 -7.96 -0.83 -5.70
C PRO A 108 -7.28 -2.17 -6.02
N LEU A 109 -5.96 -2.17 -6.27
CA LEU A 109 -5.21 -3.39 -6.54
C LEU A 109 -5.16 -4.31 -5.30
N MET A 110 -5.01 -3.74 -4.11
CA MET A 110 -5.00 -4.50 -2.87
C MET A 110 -6.38 -5.12 -2.59
N LEU A 111 -7.45 -4.35 -2.81
CA LEU A 111 -8.82 -4.85 -2.73
C LEU A 111 -9.04 -6.04 -3.68
N LEU A 112 -8.66 -5.90 -4.95
CA LEU A 112 -8.81 -6.96 -5.95
C LEU A 112 -7.97 -8.19 -5.63
N THR A 113 -6.78 -8.00 -5.06
CA THR A 113 -5.94 -9.10 -4.56
C THR A 113 -6.69 -9.91 -3.50
N HIS A 114 -7.29 -9.24 -2.51
CA HIS A 114 -8.08 -9.89 -1.48
C HIS A 114 -9.34 -10.59 -2.04
N LEU A 115 -10.07 -9.92 -2.95
CA LEU A 115 -11.26 -10.49 -3.62
C LEU A 115 -10.91 -11.72 -4.47
N GLY A 116 -9.73 -11.73 -5.09
CA GLY A 116 -9.20 -12.86 -5.84
C GLY A 116 -8.79 -14.06 -4.98
N GLY A 117 -9.02 -14.01 -3.66
CA GLY A 117 -8.63 -15.09 -2.75
C GLY A 117 -7.15 -15.08 -2.38
N LEU A 118 -6.39 -14.06 -2.81
CA LEU A 118 -4.97 -13.93 -2.49
C LEU A 118 -4.84 -13.16 -1.17
N THR A 119 -4.18 -13.77 -0.19
CA THR A 119 -3.81 -13.09 1.04
C THR A 119 -2.53 -12.28 0.81
N VAL A 120 -2.59 -11.00 1.13
CA VAL A 120 -1.43 -10.11 1.09
C VAL A 120 -1.31 -9.39 2.43
N GLY A 121 -0.10 -9.39 2.97
CA GLY A 121 0.23 -8.65 4.18
C GLY A 121 0.15 -7.14 3.97
N VAL A 122 -0.31 -6.43 5.00
CA VAL A 122 -0.43 -4.97 4.99
C VAL A 122 0.85 -4.27 5.45
N GLU A 123 1.84 -5.00 5.96
CA GLU A 123 3.05 -4.46 6.58
C GLU A 123 3.88 -3.67 5.56
N SER A 124 4.18 -4.30 4.43
CA SER A 124 4.99 -3.70 3.38
C SER A 124 4.31 -2.46 2.78
N PRO A 125 3.02 -2.48 2.38
CA PRO A 125 2.29 -1.27 1.98
C PRO A 125 2.24 -0.17 3.05
N SER A 126 2.10 -0.53 4.34
CA SER A 126 2.07 0.41 5.46
C SER A 126 3.38 1.18 5.58
N VAL A 127 4.52 0.48 5.44
CA VAL A 127 5.85 1.11 5.46
C VAL A 127 6.02 2.07 4.27
N ALA A 128 5.59 1.68 3.06
CA ALA A 128 5.66 2.57 1.89
C ALA A 128 4.77 3.80 2.02
N LEU A 129 3.55 3.65 2.55
CA LEU A 129 2.67 4.77 2.82
C LEU A 129 3.33 5.74 3.81
N GLY A 130 3.97 5.19 4.83
CA GLY A 130 4.72 5.97 5.78
C GLY A 130 5.84 6.80 5.18
N ALA A 131 6.68 6.16 4.38
CA ALA A 131 7.71 6.87 3.63
C ALA A 131 7.14 7.90 2.65
N SER A 132 6.00 7.62 2.03
CA SER A 132 5.34 8.57 1.13
C SER A 132 4.92 9.86 1.83
N VAL A 133 4.43 9.74 3.07
CA VAL A 133 4.05 10.89 3.90
C VAL A 133 5.29 11.66 4.33
N LEU A 134 6.34 11.00 4.80
CA LEU A 134 7.60 11.66 5.16
C LEU A 134 8.23 12.38 3.97
N LEU A 135 8.20 11.76 2.79
CA LEU A 135 8.66 12.36 1.54
C LEU A 135 7.82 13.59 1.17
N ALA A 136 6.50 13.52 1.30
CA ALA A 136 5.61 14.65 1.06
C ALA A 136 5.87 15.81 2.03
N ILE A 137 6.06 15.51 3.32
CA ILE A 137 6.40 16.49 4.35
C ILE A 137 7.74 17.16 4.02
N ARG A 138 8.79 16.38 3.69
CA ARG A 138 10.10 16.92 3.32
C ARG A 138 10.04 17.82 2.09
N ARG A 139 9.22 17.46 1.09
CA ARG A 139 9.03 18.30 -0.11
C ARG A 139 8.29 19.60 0.20
N ARG A 140 7.33 19.59 1.14
CA ARG A 140 6.55 20.77 1.52
C ARG A 140 7.31 21.69 2.48
N TRP A 141 8.12 21.12 3.36
CA TRP A 141 8.93 21.81 4.36
C TRP A 141 10.38 21.31 4.32
N PRO A 142 11.21 21.83 3.39
CA PRO A 142 12.59 21.38 3.24
C PRO A 142 13.48 21.62 4.48
N GLY A 143 13.05 22.50 5.39
CA GLY A 143 13.71 22.73 6.68
C GLY A 143 13.37 21.69 7.77
N CYS A 144 12.34 20.86 7.58
CA CYS A 144 12.00 19.79 8.52
C CYS A 144 12.91 18.58 8.30
N ARG A 145 14.03 18.54 9.04
CA ARG A 145 14.81 17.31 9.24
C ARG A 145 14.10 16.42 10.26
N LEU A 146 13.09 15.67 9.80
CA LEU A 146 12.35 14.72 10.65
C LEU A 146 13.15 13.44 10.97
N LEU A 147 14.35 13.29 10.42
CA LEU A 147 15.29 12.21 10.73
C LEU A 147 16.69 12.83 10.80
N ALA A 148 17.31 12.73 11.97
CA ALA A 148 18.74 12.89 12.21
C ALA A 148 19.32 11.51 12.52
#